data_AF-W7E9W8-F1
#
_entry.id   AF-W7E9W8-F1
#
_cell.length_a   1.000
_cell.length_b   1.000
_cell.length_c   1.000
_cell.angle_alpha   90.00
_cell.angle_beta   90.00
_cell.angle_gamma   90.00
#
_symmetry.space_group_name_H-M   'P 1'
#
loop_
_entity.id
_entity.type
_entity.pdbx_description
1 polymer ?
#
loop_
_entity_poly.entity_id
_entity_poly.type
_entity_poly.pdbx_seq_one_letter_code
_entity_poly.pdbx_strand_id
1 'polypeptide(L)'
;MRSFITLSLLTSGAVAVWNAKACNGVGGCISGTTLTPDPFRCPDGTGLNLQQTAHADIGTWAGGYDIISKAEFPDHCLHGAKPGANDLLVVRTLDLGRKMYSFISETCGDKNPPVNCYSALPNPGSSTICLIVDSNGEECVANPNAGQCERGSTMLNIPNPCQGWQIGMPDQPEQSF
;
A
#
# COMPACT_ATOMS: atom_id res chain seq x y z
N MET A 1 -38.96 18.09 20.58
CA MET A 1 -38.16 16.86 20.64
C MET A 1 -37.00 17.03 19.67
N ARG A 2 -35.77 17.12 20.19
CA ARG A 2 -34.55 17.20 19.36
C ARG A 2 -34.18 15.77 18.99
N SER A 3 -34.34 15.39 17.73
CA SER A 3 -33.82 14.13 17.22
C SER A 3 -32.31 14.19 17.25
N PHE A 4 -31.71 13.39 18.14
CA PHE A 4 -30.30 13.07 18.06
C PHE A 4 -30.13 12.03 16.96
N ILE A 5 -29.65 12.47 15.79
CA ILE A 5 -29.07 11.56 14.82
C ILE A 5 -27.77 11.08 15.46
N THR A 6 -27.79 9.89 16.07
CA THR A 6 -26.57 9.14 16.35
C THR A 6 -25.93 8.82 15.02
N LEU A 7 -24.98 9.66 14.61
CA LEU A 7 -23.95 9.30 13.65
C LEU A 7 -23.13 8.22 14.35
N SER A 8 -23.57 6.96 14.20
CA SER A 8 -22.79 5.80 14.62
C SER A 8 -21.42 5.97 13.99
N LEU A 9 -20.41 6.21 14.82
CA LEU A 9 -19.02 6.19 14.42
C LEU A 9 -18.79 4.86 13.71
N LEU A 10 -18.76 4.89 12.39
CA LEU A 10 -17.94 4.01 11.58
C LEU A 10 -16.50 4.42 11.89
N THR A 11 -16.05 4.21 13.14
CA THR A 11 -14.63 4.22 13.48
C THR A 11 -14.06 3.05 12.73
N SER A 12 -13.57 3.34 11.53
CA SER A 12 -12.36 2.78 10.95
C SER A 12 -11.74 1.71 11.83
N GLY A 13 -12.26 0.49 11.73
CA GLY A 13 -11.44 -0.67 11.99
C GLY A 13 -10.30 -0.54 11.01
N ALA A 14 -9.09 -0.24 11.49
CA ALA A 14 -7.90 -0.38 10.68
C ALA A 14 -8.02 -1.75 10.00
N VAL A 15 -8.05 -1.77 8.66
CA VAL A 15 -8.27 -3.00 7.91
C VAL A 15 -7.02 -3.84 8.07
N ALA A 16 -6.95 -4.61 9.14
CA ALA A 16 -5.88 -5.56 9.38
C ALA A 16 -6.20 -6.86 8.67
N VAL A 17 -5.22 -7.38 7.94
CA VAL A 17 -5.32 -8.63 7.20
C VAL A 17 -4.45 -9.67 7.89
N TRP A 18 -4.92 -10.92 7.88
CA TRP A 18 -4.13 -12.03 8.41
C TRP A 18 -2.89 -12.25 7.54
N ASN A 19 -1.73 -12.22 8.18
CA ASN A 19 -0.44 -12.55 7.57
C ASN A 19 0.10 -13.82 8.20
N ALA A 20 0.18 -14.92 7.45
CA ALA A 20 0.71 -16.18 7.97
C ALA A 20 2.25 -16.22 8.07
N LYS A 21 2.97 -15.33 7.37
CA LYS A 21 4.44 -15.25 7.44
C LYS A 21 4.94 -14.43 8.64
N ALA A 22 4.08 -13.56 9.17
CA ALA A 22 4.37 -12.73 10.31
C ALA A 22 4.80 -13.55 11.55
N CYS A 23 5.60 -12.95 12.42
CA CYS A 23 6.03 -13.56 13.67
C CYS A 23 6.70 -14.93 13.49
N ASN A 24 7.64 -15.03 12.54
CA ASN A 24 8.36 -16.27 12.19
C ASN A 24 7.41 -17.42 11.79
N GLY A 25 6.33 -17.10 11.05
CA GLY A 25 5.36 -18.09 10.58
C GLY A 25 4.25 -18.45 11.57
N VAL A 26 4.23 -17.86 12.77
CA VAL A 26 3.14 -18.04 13.73
C VAL A 26 1.87 -17.30 13.27
N GLY A 27 2.06 -16.20 12.55
CA GLY A 27 1.02 -15.37 12.00
C GLY A 27 0.59 -14.23 12.91
N GLY A 28 -0.01 -13.22 12.29
CA GLY A 28 -0.48 -12.02 12.96
C GLY A 28 -1.31 -11.12 12.07
N CYS A 29 -1.90 -10.09 12.68
CA CYS A 29 -2.78 -9.16 11.99
C CYS A 29 -2.03 -7.89 11.61
N ILE A 30 -1.80 -7.71 10.31
CA ILE A 30 -1.00 -6.62 9.76
C ILE A 30 -1.91 -5.61 9.07
N SER A 31 -1.69 -4.33 9.34
CA SER A 31 -2.34 -3.20 8.66
C SER A 31 -1.29 -2.24 8.10
N GLY A 32 -1.64 -1.45 7.09
CA GLY A 32 -0.72 -0.44 6.54
C GLY A 32 -0.78 0.86 7.31
N THR A 33 0.35 1.57 7.29
CA THR A 33 0.48 2.90 7.92
C THR A 33 0.95 3.97 6.95
N THR A 34 1.50 3.59 5.79
CA THR A 34 1.94 4.58 4.80
C THR A 34 0.74 5.22 4.11
N LEU A 35 0.66 6.54 4.18
CA LEU A 35 -0.24 7.33 3.37
C LEU A 35 0.46 7.68 2.05
N THR A 36 -0.04 7.15 0.93
CA THR A 36 0.42 7.50 -0.42
C THR A 36 -0.68 8.31 -1.12
N PRO A 37 -0.76 9.63 -0.92
CA PRO A 37 -1.84 10.46 -1.48
C PRO A 37 -1.69 10.69 -2.98
N ASP A 38 -0.52 10.36 -3.55
CA ASP A 38 -0.16 10.63 -4.93
C ASP A 38 0.29 9.35 -5.65
N PRO A 39 0.03 9.24 -6.96
CA PRO A 39 0.52 8.13 -7.79
C PRO A 39 2.04 8.23 -7.97
N PHE A 40 2.68 7.12 -8.32
CA PHE A 40 4.13 7.05 -8.54
C PHE A 40 4.46 6.98 -10.03
N ARG A 41 5.49 7.72 -10.45
CA ARG A 41 6.12 7.60 -11.77
C ARG A 41 7.51 7.02 -11.64
N CYS A 42 7.85 6.09 -12.50
CA CYS A 42 9.13 5.42 -12.54
C CYS A 42 9.98 5.94 -13.72
N PRO A 43 11.32 5.93 -13.62
CA PRO A 43 12.21 6.37 -14.71
C PRO A 43 12.05 5.58 -16.01
N ASP A 44 11.73 4.29 -15.94
CA ASP A 44 11.40 3.44 -17.09
C ASP A 44 10.10 3.82 -17.85
N GLY A 45 9.40 4.89 -17.43
CA GLY A 45 8.15 5.36 -18.02
C GLY A 45 6.90 4.65 -17.52
N THR A 46 7.04 3.67 -16.63
CA THR A 46 5.91 3.03 -15.96
C THR A 46 5.51 3.81 -14.70
N GLY A 47 4.47 3.34 -14.01
CA GLY A 47 4.02 3.97 -12.76
C GLY A 47 2.89 3.21 -12.09
N LEU A 48 2.54 3.64 -10.88
CA LEU A 48 1.42 3.11 -10.11
C LEU A 48 0.43 4.21 -9.79
N ASN A 49 -0.83 3.97 -10.08
CA ASN A 49 -1.90 4.83 -9.56
C ASN A 49 -2.17 4.54 -8.07
N LEU A 50 -3.12 5.29 -7.48
CA LEU A 50 -3.44 5.17 -6.06
C LEU A 50 -4.02 3.79 -5.71
N GLN A 51 -4.91 3.24 -6.54
CA GLN A 51 -5.50 1.93 -6.27
C GLN A 51 -4.50 0.79 -6.43
N GLN A 52 -3.61 0.86 -7.42
CA GLN A 52 -2.54 -0.12 -7.63
C GLN A 52 -1.57 -0.12 -6.45
N THR A 53 -1.20 1.06 -5.95
CA THR A 53 -0.36 1.20 -4.76
C THR A 53 -1.05 0.61 -3.53
N ALA A 54 -2.31 0.97 -3.27
CA ALA A 54 -3.08 0.43 -2.16
C ALA A 54 -3.28 -1.10 -2.25
N HIS A 55 -3.56 -1.61 -3.44
CA HIS A 55 -3.71 -3.05 -3.67
C HIS A 55 -2.40 -3.81 -3.44
N ALA A 56 -1.27 -3.25 -3.90
CA ALA A 56 0.05 -3.81 -3.64
C ALA A 56 0.38 -3.85 -2.15
N ASP A 57 0.09 -2.78 -1.41
CA ASP A 57 0.33 -2.71 0.03
C ASP A 57 -0.56 -3.70 0.80
N ILE A 58 -1.86 -3.78 0.49
CA ILE A 58 -2.76 -4.82 1.06
C ILE A 58 -2.22 -6.23 0.76
N GLY A 59 -1.69 -6.46 -0.45
CA GLY A 59 -1.04 -7.72 -0.81
C GLY A 59 0.19 -8.01 0.06
N THR A 60 0.95 -6.99 0.44
CA THR A 60 2.05 -7.08 1.41
C THR A 60 1.51 -7.41 2.81
N TRP A 61 0.43 -6.77 3.27
CA TRP A 61 -0.18 -7.08 4.58
C TRP A 61 -0.63 -8.53 4.65
N ALA A 62 -1.14 -9.08 3.55
CA ALA A 62 -1.57 -10.47 3.42
C ALA A 62 -0.43 -11.50 3.30
N GLY A 63 0.84 -11.08 3.26
CA GLY A 63 2.01 -11.98 3.18
C GLY A 63 2.48 -12.29 1.76
N GLY A 64 2.01 -11.56 0.75
CA GLY A 64 2.44 -11.68 -0.64
C GLY A 64 3.77 -10.99 -0.93
N TYR A 65 4.81 -11.30 -0.16
CA TYR A 65 6.16 -10.74 -0.28
C TYR A 65 7.22 -11.81 -0.03
N ASP A 66 8.46 -11.48 -0.37
CA ASP A 66 9.66 -12.21 0.06
C ASP A 66 10.34 -11.46 1.21
N ILE A 67 10.88 -12.21 2.17
CA ILE A 67 11.68 -11.65 3.27
C ILE A 67 13.11 -11.50 2.78
N ILE A 68 13.70 -10.34 2.98
CA ILE A 68 15.04 -10.00 2.49
C ILE A 68 15.97 -9.56 3.62
N SER A 69 17.26 -9.59 3.34
CA SER A 69 18.26 -9.12 4.29
C SER A 69 18.36 -7.60 4.31
N LYS A 70 18.99 -7.06 5.37
CA LYS A 70 19.30 -5.64 5.47
C LYS A 70 20.21 -5.12 4.35
N ALA A 71 21.04 -5.99 3.76
CA ALA A 71 21.92 -5.62 2.65
C ALA A 71 21.16 -5.44 1.33
N GLU A 72 20.00 -6.09 1.18
CA GLU A 72 19.13 -5.98 0.01
C GLU A 72 18.06 -4.90 0.15
N PHE A 73 17.84 -4.41 1.37
CA PHE A 73 16.85 -3.40 1.67
C PHE A 73 17.38 -1.99 1.34
N PRO A 74 16.51 -1.07 0.85
CA PRO A 74 16.91 0.31 0.57
C PRO A 74 17.56 1.00 1.78
N ASP A 75 18.54 1.86 1.50
CA ASP A 75 19.26 2.62 2.52
C ASP A 75 18.47 3.85 3.03
N HIS A 76 17.38 4.21 2.36
CA HIS A 76 16.45 5.25 2.73
C HIS A 76 15.00 4.82 2.42
N CYS A 77 14.05 5.48 3.08
CA CYS A 77 12.62 5.30 2.80
C CYS A 77 11.95 6.64 2.51
N LEU A 78 10.82 6.54 1.81
CA LEU A 78 9.82 7.58 1.65
C LEU A 78 9.51 8.23 3.00
N HIS A 79 9.43 9.56 3.00
CA HIS A 79 9.12 10.39 4.17
C HIS A 79 10.07 10.19 5.36
N GLY A 80 11.27 9.64 5.14
CA GLY A 80 12.27 9.45 6.20
C GLY A 80 11.94 8.35 7.20
N ALA A 81 10.97 7.46 6.88
CA ALA A 81 10.68 6.29 7.68
C ALA A 81 11.94 5.41 7.85
N LYS A 82 12.03 4.69 8.97
CA LYS A 82 13.17 3.82 9.25
C LYS A 82 12.70 2.53 9.92
N PRO A 83 13.14 1.36 9.44
CA PRO A 83 12.87 0.11 10.15
C PRO A 83 13.57 0.09 11.50
N GLY A 84 12.88 -0.47 12.49
CA GLY A 84 13.47 -0.90 13.76
C GLY A 84 14.44 -2.07 13.57
N ALA A 85 15.22 -2.35 14.60
CA ALA A 85 16.25 -3.41 14.54
C ALA A 85 15.67 -4.82 14.34
N ASN A 86 14.41 -5.04 14.70
CA ASN A 86 13.73 -6.33 14.65
C ASN A 86 12.59 -6.37 13.63
N ASP A 87 12.41 -5.31 12.84
CA ASP A 87 11.37 -5.30 11.81
C ASP A 87 11.70 -6.30 10.70
N LEU A 88 10.67 -6.93 10.15
CA LEU A 88 10.84 -7.74 8.95
C LEU A 88 11.03 -6.82 7.75
N LEU A 89 12.10 -7.03 7.01
CA LEU A 89 12.38 -6.34 5.76
C LEU A 89 11.86 -7.19 4.62
N VAL A 90 10.97 -6.62 3.80
CA VAL A 90 10.26 -7.39 2.78
C VAL A 90 10.24 -6.67 1.44
N VAL A 91 10.15 -7.47 0.38
CA VAL A 91 9.98 -6.99 -0.99
C VAL A 91 8.83 -7.71 -1.66
N ARG A 92 7.97 -6.95 -2.33
CA ARG A 92 6.93 -7.47 -3.21
C ARG A 92 7.26 -7.11 -4.65
N THR A 93 7.36 -8.10 -5.52
CA THR A 93 7.43 -7.89 -6.96
C THR A 93 6.02 -7.59 -7.49
N LEU A 94 5.90 -6.49 -8.23
CA LEU A 94 4.67 -6.00 -8.82
C LEU A 94 4.65 -6.31 -10.33
N ASP A 95 3.53 -5.99 -10.98
CA ASP A 95 3.44 -6.04 -12.44
C ASP A 95 4.55 -5.19 -13.08
N LEU A 96 5.00 -5.62 -14.26
CA LEU A 96 6.11 -5.01 -15.01
C LEU A 96 7.47 -5.07 -14.30
N GLY A 97 7.64 -5.93 -13.29
CA GLY A 97 8.94 -6.18 -12.64
C GLY A 97 9.37 -5.13 -11.62
N ARG A 98 8.52 -4.14 -11.35
CA ARG A 98 8.70 -3.17 -10.26
C ARG A 98 8.77 -3.87 -8.90
N LYS A 99 9.41 -3.24 -7.94
CA LYS A 99 9.51 -3.76 -6.57
C LYS A 99 8.99 -2.72 -5.58
N MET A 100 8.17 -3.18 -4.64
CA MET A 100 7.76 -2.42 -3.46
C MET A 100 8.47 -3.01 -2.25
N TYR A 101 9.36 -2.21 -1.66
CA TYR A 101 10.04 -2.51 -0.42
C TYR A 101 9.23 -1.97 0.74
N SER A 102 9.02 -2.80 1.75
CA SER A 102 8.31 -2.43 2.98
C SER A 102 9.02 -3.02 4.19
N PHE A 103 8.81 -2.42 5.35
CA PHE A 103 9.15 -3.06 6.61
C PHE A 103 7.91 -3.31 7.45
N ILE A 104 7.91 -4.41 8.20
CA ILE A 104 6.79 -4.83 9.04
C ILE A 104 7.26 -4.85 10.49
N SER A 105 6.64 -4.02 11.31
CA SER A 105 6.85 -4.01 12.76
C SER A 105 5.83 -4.94 13.42
N GLU A 106 6.32 -5.83 14.28
CA GLU A 106 5.53 -6.92 14.85
C GLU A 106 5.69 -6.99 16.37
N THR A 107 4.64 -7.45 17.07
CA THR A 107 4.65 -7.60 18.53
C THR A 107 4.87 -9.06 18.99
N CYS A 108 4.36 -10.05 18.23
CA CYS A 108 4.64 -11.49 18.36
C CYS A 108 4.51 -12.12 19.76
N GLY A 109 3.54 -11.66 20.54
CA GLY A 109 3.27 -12.15 21.89
C GLY A 109 2.58 -13.51 21.95
N ASP A 110 1.65 -13.78 21.03
CA ASP A 110 0.90 -15.03 20.97
C ASP A 110 1.64 -16.07 20.13
N LYS A 111 1.76 -17.30 20.66
CA LYS A 111 2.42 -18.43 19.99
C LYS A 111 1.44 -19.33 19.25
N ASN A 112 0.15 -19.25 19.57
CA ASN A 112 -0.93 -20.00 18.90
C ASN A 112 -2.15 -19.10 18.65
N PRO A 113 -1.97 -18.00 17.88
CA PRO A 113 -3.04 -17.05 17.62
C PRO A 113 -4.19 -17.63 16.80
N PRO A 114 -5.45 -17.26 17.08
CA PRO A 114 -6.56 -17.56 16.18
C PRO A 114 -6.46 -16.72 14.90
N VAL A 115 -6.89 -17.26 13.75
CA VAL A 115 -6.98 -16.52 12.49
C VAL A 115 -8.21 -15.60 12.49
N ASN A 116 -8.12 -14.46 13.20
CA ASN A 116 -9.23 -13.52 13.34
C ASN A 116 -8.76 -12.08 13.61
N CYS A 117 -8.56 -11.31 12.53
CA CYS A 117 -8.17 -9.89 12.62
C CYS A 117 -9.34 -8.92 12.83
N TYR A 118 -10.56 -9.42 12.82
CA TYR A 118 -11.74 -8.57 12.97
C TYR A 118 -12.09 -8.30 14.44
N SER A 119 -12.07 -9.34 15.29
CA SER A 119 -12.47 -9.20 16.69
C SER A 119 -11.40 -9.58 17.71
N ALA A 120 -10.40 -10.39 17.36
CA ALA A 120 -9.34 -10.78 18.28
C ALA A 120 -8.04 -9.99 18.06
N LEU A 121 -7.71 -9.65 16.81
CA LEU A 121 -6.51 -8.92 16.41
C LEU A 121 -5.21 -9.47 17.06
N PRO A 122 -4.95 -10.79 17.03
CA PRO A 122 -3.76 -11.34 17.66
C PRO A 122 -2.49 -10.97 16.88
N ASN A 123 -1.38 -10.88 17.61
CA ASN A 123 -0.07 -10.45 17.10
C ASN A 123 -0.19 -9.24 16.16
N PRO A 124 -0.72 -8.09 16.65
CA PRO A 124 -0.89 -6.92 15.83
C PRO A 124 0.47 -6.40 15.33
N GLY A 125 0.48 -5.94 14.10
CA GLY A 125 1.64 -5.32 13.47
C GLY A 125 1.26 -4.33 12.38
N SER A 126 2.26 -3.64 11.86
CA SER A 126 2.11 -2.59 10.87
C SER A 126 3.09 -2.76 9.72
N SER A 127 2.60 -2.65 8.48
CA SER A 127 3.40 -2.51 7.27
C SER A 127 3.62 -1.03 6.97
N THR A 128 4.86 -0.70 6.61
CA THR A 128 5.24 0.62 6.11
C THR A 128 5.94 0.45 4.78
N ILE A 129 5.37 0.99 3.70
CA ILE A 129 6.06 1.12 2.41
C ILE A 129 7.28 2.01 2.63
N CYS A 130 8.44 1.46 2.28
CA CYS A 130 9.72 2.16 2.34
C CYS A 130 10.07 2.76 1.00
N LEU A 131 10.04 2.00 -0.09
CA LEU A 131 10.44 2.47 -1.42
C LEU A 131 9.71 1.70 -2.50
N ILE A 132 9.48 2.34 -3.65
CA ILE A 132 9.05 1.67 -4.87
C ILE A 132 10.10 1.95 -5.94
N VAL A 133 10.55 0.90 -6.62
CA VAL A 133 11.52 1.00 -7.71
C VAL A 133 11.01 0.31 -8.97
N ASP A 134 11.58 0.72 -10.10
CA ASP A 134 11.33 0.16 -11.41
C ASP A 134 12.03 -1.19 -11.63
N SER A 135 11.89 -1.79 -12.82
CA SER A 135 12.51 -3.08 -13.11
C SER A 135 14.05 -3.03 -13.15
N ASN A 136 14.62 -1.83 -13.31
CA ASN A 136 16.07 -1.60 -13.30
C ASN A 136 16.58 -1.26 -11.89
N GLY A 137 15.68 -1.10 -10.91
CA GLY A 137 16.02 -0.72 -9.54
C GLY A 137 16.10 0.79 -9.33
N GLU A 138 15.61 1.60 -10.26
CA GLU A 138 15.58 3.07 -10.11
C GLU A 138 14.31 3.50 -9.37
N GLU A 139 14.44 4.49 -8.48
CA GLU A 139 13.36 4.94 -7.61
C GLU A 139 12.20 5.58 -8.38
N CYS A 140 10.98 5.13 -8.08
CA CYS A 140 9.77 5.77 -8.54
C CYS A 140 9.39 6.91 -7.58
N VAL A 141 9.00 8.05 -8.13
CA VAL A 141 8.72 9.29 -7.38
C VAL A 141 7.23 9.59 -7.38
N ALA A 142 6.70 10.04 -6.24
CA ALA A 142 5.33 10.50 -6.12
C ALA A 142 5.07 11.73 -7.02
N ASN A 143 3.95 11.73 -7.74
CA ASN A 143 3.53 12.82 -8.62
C ASN A 143 2.33 13.58 -8.03
N PRO A 144 2.57 14.63 -7.21
CA PRO A 144 1.48 15.42 -6.63
C PRO A 144 0.66 16.20 -7.67
N ASN A 145 1.23 16.43 -8.87
CA ASN A 145 0.57 17.16 -9.95
C ASN A 145 -0.25 16.23 -10.87
N ALA A 146 -0.43 14.96 -10.50
CA ALA A 146 -1.19 14.00 -11.28
C ALA A 146 -2.65 14.40 -11.45
N GLY A 147 -3.14 14.26 -12.68
CA GLY A 147 -4.55 14.39 -13.04
C GLY A 147 -5.40 13.21 -12.54
N GLN A 148 -6.71 13.26 -12.79
CA GLN A 148 -7.67 12.24 -12.40
C GLN A 148 -7.32 10.87 -13.00
N CYS A 149 -6.92 10.80 -14.27
CA CYS A 149 -6.63 9.54 -14.94
C CYS A 149 -5.39 8.85 -14.37
N GLU A 150 -4.33 9.62 -14.12
CA GLU A 150 -3.11 9.10 -13.49
C GLU A 150 -3.33 8.68 -12.03
N ARG A 151 -4.18 9.42 -11.30
CA ARG A 151 -4.60 9.02 -9.95
C ARG A 151 -5.46 7.76 -9.95
N GLY A 152 -5.97 7.32 -11.10
CA GLY A 152 -6.92 6.23 -11.24
C GLY A 152 -8.31 6.57 -10.72
N SER A 153 -8.60 7.86 -10.50
CA SER A 153 -9.87 8.35 -9.99
C SER A 153 -10.90 8.47 -11.12
N THR A 154 -11.30 7.37 -11.74
CA THR A 154 -12.35 7.41 -12.76
C THR A 154 -13.72 7.45 -12.09
N MET A 155 -14.48 8.51 -12.31
CA MET A 155 -15.91 8.50 -12.01
C MET A 155 -16.61 7.42 -12.86
N LEU A 156 -17.66 6.79 -12.32
CA LEU A 156 -18.47 5.77 -12.99
C LEU A 156 -19.34 6.34 -14.13
N ASN A 157 -18.87 7.37 -14.82
CA ASN A 157 -19.59 8.02 -15.92
C ASN A 157 -19.16 7.43 -17.26
N ILE A 158 -20.14 7.07 -18.08
CA ILE A 158 -19.94 6.67 -19.48
C ILE A 158 -20.27 7.90 -20.33
N PRO A 159 -19.32 8.43 -21.14
CA PRO A 159 -18.01 7.86 -21.51
C PRO A 159 -16.92 8.05 -20.44
N ASN A 160 -16.05 7.03 -20.26
CA ASN A 160 -14.92 7.10 -19.32
C ASN A 160 -13.86 8.11 -19.83
N PRO A 161 -13.59 9.22 -19.12
CA PRO A 161 -12.65 10.25 -19.56
C PRO A 161 -11.20 9.77 -19.67
N CYS A 162 -10.89 8.60 -19.10
CA CYS A 162 -9.55 8.01 -19.09
C CYS A 162 -9.39 6.85 -20.08
N GLN A 163 -10.39 6.60 -20.94
CA GLN A 163 -10.27 5.57 -21.97
C GLN A 163 -9.12 5.89 -22.93
N GLY A 164 -8.16 4.96 -23.04
CA GLY A 164 -6.97 5.12 -23.88
C GLY A 164 -5.90 6.06 -23.32
N TRP A 165 -6.08 6.58 -22.11
CA TRP A 165 -5.08 7.41 -21.43
C TRP A 165 -3.81 6.59 -21.10
N GLN A 166 -2.65 7.22 -21.22
CA GLN A 166 -1.34 6.65 -20.88
C GLN A 166 -0.59 7.58 -19.93
N ILE A 167 0.36 7.03 -19.16
CA ILE A 167 1.18 7.79 -18.21
C ILE A 167 1.83 9.00 -18.90
N GLY A 168 1.67 10.17 -18.30
CA GLY A 168 2.19 11.43 -18.81
C GLY A 168 1.26 12.20 -19.75
N MET A 169 0.16 11.60 -20.22
CA MET A 169 -0.84 12.32 -21.02
C MET A 169 -1.66 13.28 -20.15
N PRO A 170 -2.10 14.43 -20.69
CA PRO A 170 -3.09 15.25 -20.02
C PRO A 170 -4.43 14.51 -19.95
N ASP A 171 -5.20 14.77 -18.88
CA ASP A 171 -6.59 14.33 -18.82
C ASP A 171 -7.37 14.96 -19.98
N GLN A 172 -8.27 14.19 -20.59
CA GLN A 172 -9.20 14.76 -21.57
C GLN A 172 -10.15 15.73 -20.85
N PRO A 173 -10.54 16.85 -21.48
CA PRO A 173 -11.58 17.70 -20.92
C PRO A 173 -12.86 16.87 -20.74
N GLU A 174 -13.51 16.98 -19.58
CA GLU A 174 -14.82 16.38 -19.36
C GLU A 174 -15.76 16.85 -20.48
N GLN A 175 -16.25 15.91 -21.30
CA GLN A 175 -17.27 16.24 -22.28
C GLN A 175 -18.56 16.51 -21.53
N SER A 176 -18.94 17.78 -21.41
CA SER A 176 -20.27 18.18 -20.96
C SER A 176 -21.29 17.74 -22.00
N PHE A 177 -22.12 16.76 -21.67
CA PHE A 177 -23.32 16.40 -22.44
C PHE A 177 -24.52 17.21 -21.97
#